data_AF-A0A3B8L6M1-F1
#
_entry.id   AF-A0A3B8L6M1-F1
#
_cell.length_a   1.000
_cell.length_b   1.000
_cell.length_c   1.000
_cell.angle_alpha   90.00
_cell.angle_beta   90.00
_cell.angle_gamma   90.00
#
_symmetry.space_group_name_H-M   'P 1'
#
loop_
_entity.id
_entity.type
_entity.pdbx_description
1 polymer ?
#
loop_
_entity_poly.entity_id
_entity_poly.type
_entity_poly.pdbx_seq_one_letter_code
_entity_poly.pdbx_strand_id
1 'polypeptide(L)' 'SITPERNQQELQEVGGTDFGFAFGDKARFRVAVFKQRGDIGMVLRQIPNLFLT' A
#
# COMPACT_ATOMS: atom_id res chain seq x y z
N SER A 1 -0.19 -9.79 -8.68
CA SER A 1 0.09 -8.35 -8.76
C SER A 1 -0.06 -7.72 -7.39
N ILE A 2 0.94 -6.97 -6.92
CA ILE A 2 0.96 -6.37 -5.56
C ILE A 2 -0.04 -5.20 -5.48
N THR A 3 -0.27 -4.51 -6.59
CA THR A 3 -1.23 -3.40 -6.73
C THR A 3 -2.37 -3.81 -7.67
N PRO A 4 -3.64 -3.72 -7.27
CA PRO A 4 -4.78 -3.95 -8.16
C PRO A 4 -4.77 -2.93 -9.32
N GLU A 5 -5.28 -3.31 -10.49
CA GLU A 5 -5.29 -2.46 -11.69
C GLU A 5 -6.00 -1.11 -11.47
N ARG A 6 -7.05 -1.12 -10.64
CA ARG A 6 -7.78 0.09 -10.21
C ARG A 6 -6.88 1.08 -9.45
N ASN A 7 -6.07 0.58 -8.52
CA ASN A 7 -5.14 1.39 -7.75
C ASN A 7 -3.95 1.89 -8.59
N GLN A 8 -3.59 1.18 -9.67
CA GLN A 8 -2.57 1.66 -10.61
C GLN A 8 -3.07 2.84 -11.44
N GLN A 9 -4.33 2.81 -11.88
CA GLN A 9 -4.99 3.96 -12.51
C GLN A 9 -5.08 5.13 -11.53
N GLU A 10 -5.54 4.89 -10.31
CA GLU A 10 -5.65 5.94 -9.27
C GLU A 10 -4.29 6.58 -8.92
N LEU A 11 -3.22 5.78 -8.88
CA LEU A 11 -1.86 6.29 -8.71
C LEU A 11 -1.40 7.18 -9.88
N GLN A 12 -1.79 6.85 -11.11
CA GLN A 12 -1.49 7.65 -12.29
C GLN A 12 -2.33 8.94 -12.36
N GLU A 13 -3.61 8.86 -12.00
CA GLU A 13 -4.58 9.96 -12.11
C GLU A 13 -4.51 10.94 -10.92
N VAL A 14 -4.44 10.43 -9.70
CA VAL A 14 -4.52 11.20 -8.44
C VAL A 14 -3.12 11.45 -7.85
N GLY A 15 -2.11 10.68 -8.28
CA GLY A 15 -0.75 10.79 -7.78
C GLY A 15 -0.52 10.12 -6.42
N GLY A 16 -1.49 9.35 -5.92
CA GLY A 16 -1.34 8.55 -4.71
C GLY A 16 -2.44 7.50 -4.57
N THR A 17 -2.14 6.39 -3.91
CA THR A 17 -3.10 5.32 -3.61
C THR A 17 -2.70 4.61 -2.33
N ASP A 18 -3.67 4.17 -1.53
CA ASP A 18 -3.44 3.27 -0.39
C ASP A 18 -4.18 1.95 -0.57
N PHE A 19 -3.51 0.84 -0.24
CA PHE A 19 -4.11 -0.49 -0.30
C PHE A 19 -3.56 -1.40 0.80
N GLY A 20 -4.41 -2.31 1.26
CA GLY A 20 -4.02 -3.38 2.18
C GLY A 20 -3.39 -4.55 1.41
N PHE A 21 -2.17 -4.92 1.76
CA PHE A 21 -1.49 -6.10 1.24
C PHE A 21 -1.36 -7.15 2.35
N ALA A 22 -1.97 -8.32 2.17
CA ALA A 22 -1.81 -9.45 3.09
C ALA A 22 -0.71 -10.39 2.56
N PHE A 23 0.37 -10.55 3.31
CA PHE A 23 1.41 -11.53 3.01
C PHE A 23 1.05 -12.88 3.63
N GLY A 24 0.12 -13.58 2.97
CA GLY A 24 -0.48 -14.81 3.48
C GLY A 24 -1.11 -14.59 4.86
N ASP A 25 -0.86 -15.52 5.78
CA ASP A 25 -1.31 -15.44 7.19
C ASP A 25 -0.29 -14.74 8.11
N LYS A 26 0.92 -14.47 7.61
CA LYS A 26 2.06 -14.04 8.45
C LYS A 26 2.02 -12.58 8.85
N ALA A 27 1.57 -11.69 7.97
CA ALA A 27 1.49 -10.26 8.25
C ALA A 27 0.57 -9.54 7.25
N ARG A 28 -0.18 -8.56 7.75
CA ARG A 28 -0.86 -7.57 6.91
C ARG A 28 -0.02 -6.31 6.86
N PHE A 29 0.01 -5.67 5.71
CA PHE A 29 0.68 -4.40 5.49
C PHE A 29 -0.32 -3.41 4.93
N ARG A 30 -0.31 -2.19 5.46
CA ARG A 30 -0.94 -1.07 4.82
C ARG A 30 0.11 -0.37 3.98
N VAL A 31 -0.06 -0.44 2.67
CA VAL A 31 0.84 0.14 1.69
C VAL A 31 0.24 1.46 1.23
N ALA A 32 0.97 2.56 1.42
CA ALA A 32 0.61 3.86 0.87
C ALA A 32 1.65 4.24 -0.18
N VAL A 33 1.21 4.51 -1.39
CA VAL A 33 2.05 4.92 -2.52
C VAL A 33 1.68 6.35 -2.87
N PHE A 34 2.69 7.18 -3.08
CA PHE A 34 2.50 8.57 -3.47
C PHE A 34 3.58 8.99 -4.45
N LYS A 35 3.23 9.91 -5.34
CA LYS A 35 4.13 10.49 -6.32
C LYS A 35 4.42 11.93 -5.89
N GLN A 36 5.67 12.23 -5.57
CA GLN A 36 6.09 13.56 -5.15
C GLN A 36 7.30 13.98 -5.98
N ARG A 37 7.21 15.17 -6.61
CA ARG A 37 8.28 15.76 -7.44
C ARG A 37 8.82 14.89 -8.58
N GLY A 38 8.00 13.96 -9.08
CA GLY A 38 8.38 13.04 -10.17
C GLY A 38 8.83 11.67 -9.69
N ASP A 39 9.17 11.53 -8.40
CA ASP A 39 9.54 10.27 -7.77
C ASP A 39 8.33 9.58 -7.14
N ILE A 40 8.31 8.25 -7.19
CA ILE A 40 7.29 7.42 -6.56
C ILE A 40 7.85 6.91 -5.23
N GLY A 41 7.24 7.33 -4.13
CA GLY A 41 7.50 6.84 -2.79
C GLY A 41 6.46 5.80 -2.37
N MET A 42 6.89 4.78 -1.62
CA MET A 42 6.00 3.79 -1.03
C MET A 42 6.33 3.61 0.45
N VAL A 43 5.31 3.65 1.30
CA VAL A 43 5.38 3.42 2.74
C VAL A 43 4.62 2.16 3.08
N LEU A 44 5.31 1.17 3.65
CA LEU A 44 4.72 -0.08 4.12
C LEU A 44 4.68 -0.06 5.64
N ARG A 45 3.47 -0.02 6.20
CA ARG A 45 3.27 -0.16 7.65
C ARG A 45 2.74 -1.55 7.95
N GLN A 46 3.46 -2.30 8.77
CA GLN A 46 2.99 -3.59 9.23
C GLN A 46 1.79 -3.38 10.16
N ILE A 47 0.69 -4.04 9.85
CA ILE A 47 -0.45 -4.21 10.74
C ILE A 47 -0.13 -5.47 11.58
N PRO A 48 0.10 -5.32 12.89
CA PRO A 48 0.38 -6.46 13.75
C PRO A 48 -0.82 -7.42 13.76
N ASN A 49 -0.55 -8.72 13.65
CA ASN A 49 -1.58 -9.76 13.70
C ASN A 49 -2.02 -10.09 15.13
N LEU A 50 -1.20 -9.77 16.13
CA LEU A 50 -1.57 -9.88 17.54
C LEU A 50 -2.17 -8.56 18.01
N PHE A 51 -3.43 -8.60 18.45
CA PHE A 51 -3.93 -7.58 19.37
C PHE A 51 -3.10 -7.70 20.65
N LEU A 52 -2.21 -6.73 20.88
CA LEU A 52 -1.58 -6.55 22.19
C LEU A 52 -2.71 -6.14 23.15
N THR A 53 -3.17 -7.09 23.97
CA THR A 53 -4.05 -6.83 25.12
C THR A 53 -3.23 -6.22 26.26
#